data_AF-A0A1I4Y2F3-F1
#
_entry.id   AF-A0A1I4Y2F3-F1
#
_cell.length_a   1.000
_cell.length_b   1.000
_cell.length_c   1.000
_cell.angle_alpha   90.00
_cell.angle_beta   90.00
_cell.angle_gamma   90.00
#
_symmetry.space_group_name_H-M   'P 1'
#
loop_
_entity.id
_entity.type
_entity.pdbx_description
1 polymer ?
#
loop_
_entity_poly.entity_id
_entity_poly.type
_entity_poly.pdbx_seq_one_letter_code
_entity_poly.pdbx_strand_id
1 'polypeptide(L)'
;MANANSTPVSQKFTEAQDLLMEAGHVAEFIKDMSLNVDVKLEAGELSGFFFVMHDLISRIKKAERLLQECKADIGTAEKEVA
;
A
#
# COMPACT_ATOMS: atom_id res chain seq x y z
N MET A 1 2.78 17.25 -27.17
CA MET A 1 2.65 15.80 -27.39
C MET A 1 2.34 15.17 -26.04
N ALA A 2 1.14 14.66 -25.81
CA ALA A 2 0.78 14.04 -24.53
C ALA A 2 1.44 12.66 -24.42
N ASN A 3 2.17 12.42 -23.35
CA ASN A 3 2.75 11.11 -23.04
C ASN A 3 1.61 10.14 -22.69
N ALA A 4 1.26 9.25 -23.62
CA ALA A 4 0.11 8.35 -23.53
C ALA A 4 0.27 7.19 -22.52
N ASN A 5 1.35 7.15 -21.73
CA ASN A 5 1.66 6.06 -20.80
C ASN A 5 1.63 6.45 -19.32
N SER A 6 1.22 7.68 -18.98
CA SER A 6 1.16 8.14 -17.59
C SER A 6 -0.26 7.93 -17.04
N THR A 7 -0.43 7.00 -16.10
CA THR A 7 -1.67 6.88 -15.31
C THR A 7 -2.01 8.25 -14.72
N PRO A 8 -3.24 8.77 -14.89
CA PRO A 8 -3.62 10.07 -14.34
C PRO A 8 -3.39 10.15 -12.83
N VAL A 9 -2.96 11.32 -12.33
CA VAL A 9 -2.70 11.57 -10.89
C VAL A 9 -3.90 11.18 -10.02
N SER A 10 -5.12 11.48 -10.50
CA SER A 10 -6.36 11.09 -9.81
C SER A 10 -6.49 9.58 -9.64
N GLN A 11 -6.16 8.81 -10.68
CA GLN A 11 -6.24 7.35 -10.66
C GLN A 11 -5.16 6.75 -9.76
N LYS A 12 -3.94 7.29 -9.77
CA LYS A 12 -2.88 6.88 -8.83
C LYS A 12 -3.26 7.15 -7.37
N PHE A 13 -3.92 8.27 -7.09
CA PHE A 13 -4.40 8.60 -5.75
C PHE A 13 -5.51 7.65 -5.27
N THR A 14 -6.49 7.36 -6.13
CA THR A 14 -7.53 6.37 -5.83
C THR A 14 -6.93 5.00 -5.58
N GLU A 15 -6.00 4.54 -6.42
CA GLU A 15 -5.35 3.24 -6.23
C GLU A 15 -4.55 3.18 -4.91
N ALA A 16 -3.84 4.26 -4.56
CA ALA A 16 -3.15 4.33 -3.27
C ALA A 16 -4.12 4.27 -2.08
N GLN A 17 -5.27 4.96 -2.18
CA GLN A 17 -6.31 4.93 -1.16
C GLN A 17 -6.88 3.51 -0.98
N ASP A 18 -7.19 2.82 -2.08
CA ASP A 18 -7.72 1.46 -2.05
C ASP A 18 -6.73 0.50 -1.39
N LEU A 19 -5.45 0.57 -1.78
CA LEU A 19 -4.38 -0.26 -1.20
C LEU A 19 -4.22 -0.02 0.31
N LEU A 20 -4.32 1.22 0.76
CA LEU A 20 -4.23 1.56 2.19
C LEU A 20 -5.47 1.13 2.96
N MET A 21 -6.66 1.22 2.36
CA MET A 21 -7.90 0.74 2.96
C MET A 21 -7.87 -0.78 3.15
N GLU A 22 -7.45 -1.52 2.12
CA GLU A 22 -7.28 -2.97 2.19
C GLU A 22 -6.21 -3.37 3.22
N ALA A 23 -5.06 -2.69 3.21
CA ALA A 23 -4.01 -2.88 4.20
C ALA A 23 -4.53 -2.61 5.63
N GLY A 24 -5.37 -1.59 5.80
CA GLY A 24 -6.04 -1.27 7.06
C GLY A 24 -6.90 -2.42 7.57
N HIS A 25 -7.74 -3.01 6.72
CA HIS A 25 -8.58 -4.16 7.09
C HIS A 25 -7.74 -5.38 7.52
N VAL A 26 -6.65 -5.66 6.81
CA VAL A 26 -5.74 -6.77 7.16
C VAL A 26 -5.02 -6.49 8.48
N ALA A 27 -4.54 -5.25 8.68
CA ALA A 27 -3.89 -4.85 9.92
C ALA A 27 -4.85 -4.90 11.12
N GLU A 28 -6.11 -4.53 10.94
CA GLU A 28 -7.13 -4.63 11.97
C GLU A 28 -7.40 -6.09 12.36
N PHE A 29 -7.54 -6.98 11.38
CA PHE A 29 -7.64 -8.42 11.62
C PHE A 29 -6.46 -8.98 12.42
N ILE A 30 -5.22 -8.59 12.07
CA ILE A 30 -4.00 -9.03 12.77
C ILE A 30 -3.92 -8.44 14.18
N LYS A 31 -4.29 -7.17 14.36
CA LYS A 31 -4.30 -6.50 15.67
C LYS A 31 -5.23 -7.24 16.65
N ASP A 32 -6.36 -7.74 16.15
CA ASP A 32 -7.33 -8.48 16.96
C ASP A 32 -6.88 -9.93 17.23
N MET A 33 -5.93 -10.49 16.45
CA MET A 33 -5.18 -11.68 16.83
C MET A 33 -4.21 -11.32 17.98
N SER A 34 -4.73 -11.35 19.20
CA SER A 34 -3.97 -11.09 20.42
C SER A 34 -2.74 -11.99 20.51
N LEU A 35 -1.53 -11.43 20.35
CA LEU A 35 -0.24 -12.07 20.58
C LEU A 35 0.09 -12.22 22.09
N ASN A 36 -0.89 -12.05 22.99
CA ASN A 36 -0.70 -12.15 24.45
C ASN A 36 -0.51 -13.59 24.96
N VAL A 37 -0.18 -14.52 24.07
CA VAL A 37 0.06 -15.93 24.37
C VAL A 37 1.27 -16.36 23.56
N ASP A 38 2.11 -17.24 24.11
CA ASP A 38 3.17 -17.91 23.34
C ASP A 38 2.54 -18.65 22.15
N VAL A 39 2.45 -17.99 21.01
CA VAL A 39 1.82 -18.54 19.80
C VAL A 39 2.76 -19.60 19.23
N LYS A 40 2.45 -20.87 19.47
CA LYS A 40 3.11 -21.99 18.83
C LYS A 40 2.43 -22.27 17.49
N LEU A 41 2.95 -21.64 16.44
CA LEU A 41 2.52 -21.90 15.08
C LEU A 41 3.19 -23.16 14.54
N GLU A 42 2.43 -24.03 13.89
CA GLU A 42 2.98 -25.08 13.03
C GLU A 42 3.67 -24.46 11.80
N ALA A 43 4.54 -25.22 11.12
CA ALA A 43 5.31 -24.71 9.99
C ALA A 43 4.42 -24.13 8.86
N GLY A 44 3.25 -24.74 8.61
CA GLY A 44 2.28 -24.25 7.63
C GLY A 44 1.64 -22.93 8.05
N GLU A 45 1.29 -22.80 9.33
CA GLU A 45 0.66 -21.60 9.89
C GLU A 45 1.65 -20.43 9.95
N LEU A 46 2.90 -20.69 10.32
CA LEU A 46 3.98 -19.69 10.29
C LEU A 46 4.23 -19.18 8.86
N SER A 47 4.25 -20.07 7.88
CA SER A 47 4.37 -19.71 6.47
C SER A 47 3.19 -18.85 6.01
N GLY A 48 1.96 -19.24 6.34
CA GLY A 48 0.76 -18.47 6.04
C GLY A 48 0.80 -17.07 6.67
N PHE A 49 1.14 -16.99 7.95
CA PHE A 49 1.30 -15.72 8.66
C PHE A 49 2.37 -14.83 8.01
N PHE A 50 3.52 -15.41 7.64
CA PHE A 50 4.57 -14.70 6.92
C PHE A 50 4.06 -14.11 5.59
N PHE A 51 3.32 -14.87 4.79
CA PHE A 51 2.77 -14.38 3.52
C PHE A 51 1.76 -13.25 3.71
N VAL A 52 0.89 -13.36 4.72
CA VAL A 52 -0.07 -12.30 5.05
C VAL A 52 0.64 -11.01 5.46
N MET A 53 1.65 -11.11 6.35
CA MET A 53 2.45 -9.96 6.76
C MET A 53 3.23 -9.35 5.59
N HIS A 54 3.81 -10.19 4.73
CA HIS A 54 4.54 -9.74 3.55
C HIS A 54 3.61 -9.04 2.54
N ASP A 55 2.40 -9.57 2.29
CA ASP A 55 1.40 -8.95 1.42
C ASP A 55 0.97 -7.59 1.95
N LEU A 56 0.70 -7.49 3.26
CA LEU A 56 0.38 -6.22 3.93
C LEU A 56 1.47 -5.16 3.70
N ILE A 57 2.74 -5.52 3.95
CA ILE A 57 3.89 -4.62 3.73
C ILE A 57 4.00 -4.21 2.25
N SER A 58 3.75 -5.15 1.33
CA SER A 58 3.81 -4.89 -0.10
C SER A 58 2.78 -3.86 -0.54
N ARG A 59 1.53 -3.98 -0.08
CA ARG A 59 0.45 -3.02 -0.36
C ARG A 59 0.78 -1.63 0.14
N ILE A 60 1.28 -1.51 1.37
CA ILE A 60 1.68 -0.23 1.97
C ILE A 60 2.80 0.43 1.15
N LYS A 61 3.85 -0.34 0.79
CA LYS A 61 4.96 0.18 -0.04
C LYS A 61 4.51 0.60 -1.43
N LYS A 62 3.56 -0.13 -2.03
CA LYS A 62 2.99 0.24 -3.34
C LYS A 62 2.20 1.55 -3.24
N ALA A 63 1.35 1.69 -2.21
CA ALA A 63 0.62 2.92 -1.97
C ALA A 63 1.54 4.11 -1.71
N GLU A 64 2.60 3.92 -0.89
CA GLU A 64 3.62 4.95 -0.64
C GLU A 64 4.26 5.42 -1.95
N ARG A 65 4.67 4.49 -2.82
CA ARG A 65 5.24 4.84 -4.13
C ARG A 65 4.26 5.65 -4.99
N LEU A 66 3.01 5.21 -5.09
CA LEU A 66 1.97 5.92 -5.84
C LEU A 66 1.77 7.36 -5.32
N LEU A 67 1.76 7.56 -4.01
CA LEU A 67 1.64 8.89 -3.40
C LEU A 67 2.88 9.78 -3.67
N GLN A 68 4.09 9.21 -3.65
CA GLN A 68 5.30 9.95 -4.02
C GLN A 68 5.30 10.37 -5.48
N GLU A 69 4.84 9.50 -6.38
CA GLU A 69 4.66 9.83 -7.79
C GLU A 69 3.63 10.96 -7.98
N CYS A 70 2.47 10.89 -7.31
CA CYS A 70 1.48 11.96 -7.33
C CYS A 70 2.06 13.31 -6.88
N LYS A 71 2.85 13.31 -5.81
CA LYS A 71 3.50 14.51 -5.29
C LYS A 71 4.50 15.11 -6.30
N ALA A 72 5.27 14.25 -6.97
CA ALA A 72 6.20 14.67 -8.00
C ALA A 72 5.45 15.29 -9.20
N ASP A 73 4.39 14.63 -9.67
CA ASP A 73 3.57 15.05 -10.81
C ASP A 73 2.89 16.42 -10.56
N ILE A 74 2.39 16.66 -9.34
CA ILE A 74 1.81 17.95 -8.93
C ILE A 74 2.88 19.05 -8.88
N GLY A 75 4.03 18.77 -8.25
CA GLY A 75 5.12 19.74 -8.13
C GLY A 75 5.76 20.12 -9.47
N THR A 76 5.69 19.26 -10.49
CA THR A 76 6.07 19.59 -11.87
C THR A 76 5.03 20.47 -12.56
N ALA A 77 3.74 20.21 -12.37
CA ALA A 77 2.68 21.00 -12.98
C ALA A 77 2.66 22.45 -12.47
N GLU A 78 2.93 22.69 -11.18
CA GLU A 78 3.02 24.05 -10.61
C GLU A 78 4.19 24.87 -11.18
N LYS A 79 5.28 24.22 -11.61
CA LYS A 79 6.47 24.89 -12.18
C LYS A 79 6.32 25.22 -13.66
N GLU A 80 5.47 24.51 -14.40
CA GLU A 80 5.23 24.78 -15.83
C GLU A 80 4.21 25.92 -16.06
N VAL A 81 3.43 26.27 -15.03
CA VAL A 81 2.38 27.31 -15.10
C VAL A 81 2.87 28.67 -14.58
N ALA A 82 4.02 28.71 -13.90
CA ALA A 82 4.66 29.93 -13.37
C ALA A 82 5.68 30.53 -14.35
#